data_AF-A0A2V9JBD6-F1
#
_entry.id   AF-A0A2V9JBD6-F1
#
_cell.length_a   1.000
_cell.length_b   1.000
_cell.length_c   1.000
_cell.angle_alpha   90.00
_cell.angle_beta   90.00
_cell.angle_gamma   90.00
#
_symmetry.space_group_name_H-M   'P 1'
#
loop_
_entity.id
_entity.type
_entity.pdbx_description
1 polymer ?
#
loop_
_entity_poly.entity_id
_entity_poly.type
_entity_poly.pdbx_seq_one_letter_code
_entity_poly.pdbx_strand_id
1 'polypeptide(L)'
;MSTFASHKPGEPQPKAVEATPKPSSSGPQPCEGDVIYQNGRVVARVAGPQVDREAKEIRFAELYNSDELLLPDECEFQKYTIMVQRIAHATKVDKGAPHKGRVLRDVVAEILGYREQ
;
A
#
# COMPACT_ATOMS: atom_id res chain seq x y z
N MET A 1 26.64 -1.57 -58.13
CA MET A 1 25.35 -1.96 -57.55
C MET A 1 25.32 -1.37 -56.15
N SER A 2 24.73 -0.18 -56.01
CA SER A 2 24.86 0.66 -54.81
C SER A 2 23.52 0.79 -54.10
N THR A 3 23.63 0.77 -52.78
CA THR A 3 22.61 0.80 -51.74
C THR A 3 21.67 2.00 -51.83
N PHE A 4 20.35 1.74 -51.78
CA PHE A 4 19.33 2.77 -51.65
C PHE A 4 19.04 3.01 -50.17
N ALA A 5 19.69 4.02 -49.60
CA ALA A 5 19.30 4.62 -48.34
C ALA A 5 18.02 5.45 -48.56
N SER A 6 16.91 5.02 -47.96
CA SER A 6 15.69 5.83 -47.84
C SER A 6 15.60 6.40 -46.43
N HIS A 7 15.99 7.68 -46.30
CA HIS A 7 15.46 8.54 -45.25
C HIS A 7 14.17 9.19 -45.76
N LYS A 8 13.10 9.09 -44.97
CA LYS A 8 11.92 9.95 -45.05
C LYS A 8 11.63 10.55 -43.66
N PRO A 9 10.96 11.72 -43.61
CA PRO A 9 11.23 12.80 -42.68
C PRO A 9 10.29 12.76 -41.46
N GLY A 10 10.66 13.56 -40.45
CA GLY A 10 10.12 13.52 -39.11
C GLY A 10 8.62 13.77 -39.00
N GLU A 11 8.02 13.03 -38.08
CA GLU A 11 6.77 13.40 -37.44
C GLU A 11 7.05 14.33 -36.25
N PRO A 12 6.32 15.45 -36.14
CA PRO A 12 6.46 16.39 -35.04
C PRO A 12 5.79 15.82 -33.79
N GLN A 13 6.50 15.94 -32.67
CA GLN A 13 5.92 15.77 -31.33
C GLN A 13 4.77 16.77 -31.13
N PRO A 14 3.55 16.34 -30.76
CA PRO A 14 2.58 17.26 -30.20
C PRO A 14 2.86 17.42 -28.69
N LYS A 15 3.42 18.59 -28.38
CA LYS A 15 3.06 19.48 -27.27
C LYS A 15 2.56 18.85 -25.96
N ALA A 16 3.36 19.13 -24.93
CA ALA A 16 2.95 19.45 -23.57
C ALA A 16 1.46 19.79 -23.42
N VAL A 17 0.74 18.90 -22.75
CA VAL A 17 -0.42 19.28 -21.94
C VAL A 17 0.11 19.54 -20.53
N GLU A 18 0.31 20.81 -20.25
CA GLU A 18 0.26 21.34 -18.89
C GLU A 18 -1.08 20.93 -18.28
N ALA A 19 -1.04 19.95 -17.39
CA ALA A 19 -2.14 19.60 -16.50
C ALA A 19 -1.55 19.62 -15.09
N THR A 20 -1.85 20.70 -14.37
CA THR A 20 -2.09 20.81 -12.93
C THR A 20 -1.56 19.65 -12.05
N PRO A 21 -0.79 19.89 -10.97
CA PRO A 21 -0.54 18.85 -9.97
C PRO A 21 -1.88 18.56 -9.26
N LYS A 22 -2.63 17.59 -9.78
CA LYS A 22 -3.72 16.94 -9.06
C LYS A 22 -3.06 15.88 -8.18
N PRO A 23 -3.14 15.95 -6.84
CA PRO A 23 -2.86 14.77 -6.06
C PRO A 23 -3.96 13.74 -6.36
N SER A 24 -3.64 12.47 -6.17
CA SER A 24 -4.62 11.37 -6.05
C SER A 24 -5.19 10.83 -7.37
N SER A 25 -4.57 9.75 -7.84
CA SER A 25 -5.15 8.41 -7.77
C SER A 25 -4.30 7.45 -8.62
N SER A 26 -3.14 7.08 -8.08
CA SER A 26 -2.52 5.83 -8.48
C SER A 26 -3.43 4.71 -7.99
N GLY A 27 -3.96 3.89 -8.90
CA GLY A 27 -4.69 2.67 -8.54
C GLY A 27 -3.81 1.76 -7.67
N PRO A 28 -4.40 0.83 -6.89
CA PRO A 28 -3.67 0.04 -5.91
C PRO A 28 -2.79 -0.99 -6.63
N GLN A 29 -1.60 -0.57 -7.06
CA GLN A 29 -0.51 -1.52 -7.25
C GLN A 29 -0.03 -1.87 -5.84
N PRO A 30 -0.11 -3.13 -5.41
CA PRO A 30 0.53 -3.55 -4.18
C PRO A 30 2.04 -3.33 -4.37
N CYS A 31 2.54 -2.24 -3.81
CA CYS A 31 3.97 -1.99 -3.72
C CYS A 31 4.53 -3.01 -2.72
N GLU A 32 5.75 -3.48 -2.95
CA GLU A 32 6.44 -4.44 -2.05
C GLU A 32 6.54 -3.96 -0.57
N GLY A 33 6.16 -2.72 -0.26
CA GLY A 33 6.04 -2.18 1.09
C GLY A 33 4.66 -2.34 1.77
N ASP A 34 3.67 -2.94 1.14
CA ASP A 34 2.30 -3.07 1.67
C ASP A 34 2.13 -4.27 2.60
N VAL A 35 3.08 -4.49 3.51
CA VAL A 35 3.11 -5.64 4.42
C VAL A 35 3.32 -5.16 5.85
N ILE A 36 2.53 -5.72 6.77
CA ILE A 36 2.67 -5.49 8.21
C ILE A 36 3.46 -6.64 8.80
N TYR A 37 4.51 -6.29 9.54
CA TYR A 37 5.32 -7.20 10.30
C TYR A 37 5.05 -7.02 11.80
N GLN A 38 5.09 -8.10 12.56
CA GLN A 38 5.14 -8.07 14.02
C GLN A 38 6.21 -9.06 14.45
N ASN A 39 7.10 -8.65 15.36
CA ASN A 39 8.20 -9.51 15.83
C ASN A 39 9.03 -10.11 14.68
N GLY A 40 9.21 -9.37 13.58
CA GLY A 40 9.92 -9.83 12.38
C GLY A 40 9.18 -10.87 11.52
N ARG A 41 7.89 -11.13 11.76
CA ARG A 41 7.04 -12.02 10.95
C ARG A 41 5.97 -11.23 10.23
N VAL A 42 5.64 -11.64 9.00
CA VAL A 42 4.52 -11.06 8.26
C VAL A 42 3.22 -11.52 8.91
N VAL A 43 2.45 -10.59 9.46
CA VAL A 43 1.19 -10.89 10.16
C VAL A 43 -0.05 -10.39 9.44
N ALA A 44 0.12 -9.45 8.49
CA ALA A 44 -0.95 -8.99 7.62
C ALA A 44 -0.35 -8.35 6.36
N ARG A 45 -1.16 -8.25 5.32
CA ARG A 45 -0.85 -7.47 4.13
C ARG A 45 -1.88 -6.39 3.95
N VAL A 46 -1.45 -5.27 3.39
CA VAL A 46 -2.22 -4.05 3.28
C VAL A 46 -2.61 -3.82 1.83
N ALA A 47 -3.79 -3.24 1.62
CA ALA A 47 -4.17 -2.63 0.37
C ALA A 47 -4.60 -1.18 0.64
N GLY A 48 -4.10 -0.26 -0.18
CA GLY A 48 -4.42 1.17 -0.10
C GLY A 48 -4.05 1.81 1.26
N PRO A 49 -2.78 1.75 1.71
CA PRO A 49 -2.35 2.52 2.86
C PRO A 49 -2.38 4.02 2.55
N GLN A 50 -2.89 4.79 3.49
CA GLN A 50 -2.89 6.24 3.48
C GLN A 50 -2.19 6.71 4.76
N VAL A 51 -1.02 7.32 4.60
CA VAL A 51 -0.20 7.80 5.73
C VAL A 51 -0.50 9.27 5.99
N ASP A 52 -1.15 9.55 7.11
CA ASP A 52 -1.45 10.90 7.59
C ASP A 52 -0.35 11.34 8.57
N ARG A 53 0.70 11.98 8.05
CA ARG A 53 1.84 12.45 8.87
C ARG A 53 1.47 13.56 9.84
N GLU A 54 0.46 14.36 9.52
CA GLU A 54 -0.02 15.45 10.37
C GLU A 54 -0.70 14.90 11.63
N ALA A 55 -1.57 13.89 11.45
CA ALA A 55 -2.26 13.22 12.55
C ALA A 55 -1.44 12.07 13.17
N LYS A 56 -0.27 11.75 12.59
CA LYS A 56 0.58 10.61 12.97
C LYS A 56 -0.19 9.30 12.99
N GLU A 57 -1.00 9.06 11.96
CA GLU A 57 -1.77 7.84 11.80
C GLU A 57 -1.64 7.31 10.36
N ILE A 58 -1.91 6.02 10.19
CA ILE A 58 -1.98 5.34 8.91
C ILE A 58 -3.34 4.67 8.81
N ARG A 59 -4.05 4.99 7.75
CA ARG A 59 -5.35 4.39 7.42
C ARG A 59 -5.14 3.34 6.35
N PHE A 60 -5.66 2.16 6.59
CA PHE A 60 -5.61 1.05 5.66
C PHE A 60 -7.00 0.80 5.13
N ALA A 61 -7.16 0.83 3.81
CA ALA A 61 -8.43 0.51 3.18
C ALA A 61 -8.80 -0.96 3.46
N GLU A 62 -7.85 -1.88 3.27
CA GLU A 62 -8.04 -3.30 3.56
C GLU A 62 -6.76 -3.96 4.09
N LEU A 63 -6.88 -4.80 5.11
CA LEU A 63 -5.85 -5.71 5.59
C LEU A 63 -6.31 -7.15 5.33
N TYR A 64 -5.51 -7.93 4.65
CA TYR A 64 -5.77 -9.34 4.36
C TYR A 64 -4.72 -10.24 4.99
N ASN A 65 -5.08 -11.50 5.24
CA ASN A 65 -4.29 -12.46 6.01
C ASN A 65 -3.93 -11.94 7.43
N SER A 66 -4.78 -11.12 8.04
CA SER A 66 -4.55 -10.55 9.36
C SER A 66 -4.96 -11.51 10.50
N ASP A 67 -4.82 -12.82 10.29
CA ASP A 67 -5.19 -13.84 11.28
C ASP A 67 -4.18 -13.88 12.42
N GLU A 68 -2.90 -13.74 12.07
CA GLU A 68 -1.78 -13.65 13.00
C GLU A 68 -1.57 -12.24 13.56
N LEU A 69 -2.37 -11.25 13.10
CA LEU A 69 -2.29 -9.88 13.59
C LEU A 69 -2.81 -9.82 15.04
N LEU A 70 -1.89 -9.64 15.98
CA LEU A 70 -2.22 -9.47 17.39
C LEU A 70 -2.56 -8.00 17.66
N LEU A 71 -3.69 -7.79 18.32
CA LEU A 71 -4.23 -6.47 18.63
C LEU A 71 -4.48 -6.38 20.14
N PRO A 72 -4.11 -5.29 20.82
CA PRO A 72 -3.44 -4.08 20.31
C PRO A 72 -1.92 -4.17 20.45
N ASP A 73 -1.23 -4.89 19.54
CA ASP A 73 0.23 -5.05 19.60
C ASP A 73 0.95 -4.10 18.63
N GLU A 74 2.24 -3.83 18.88
CA GLU A 74 3.08 -2.99 18.04
C GLU A 74 3.41 -3.70 16.72
N CYS A 75 3.12 -3.03 15.62
CA CYS A 75 3.37 -3.52 14.28
C CYS A 75 4.39 -2.64 13.56
N GLU A 76 5.03 -3.22 12.56
CA GLU A 76 5.99 -2.57 11.70
C GLU A 76 5.39 -2.51 10.30
N PHE A 77 5.26 -1.30 9.75
CA PHE A 77 4.78 -1.08 8.40
C PHE A 77 5.75 -0.18 7.65
N GLN A 78 6.38 -0.73 6.60
CA GLN A 78 7.45 -0.07 5.86
C GLN A 78 8.61 0.39 6.78
N LYS A 79 8.64 1.68 7.11
CA LYS A 79 9.62 2.32 8.01
C LYS A 79 9.00 2.86 9.29
N TYR A 80 7.71 2.62 9.49
CA TYR A 80 6.93 3.15 10.59
C TYR A 80 6.66 2.03 11.60
N THR A 81 6.88 2.34 12.88
CA THR A 81 6.30 1.56 13.96
C THR A 81 4.90 2.09 14.19
N ILE A 82 3.91 1.22 14.06
CA ILE A 82 2.51 1.57 14.18
C ILE A 82 1.78 0.67 15.17
N MET A 83 0.68 1.15 15.72
CA MET A 83 -0.20 0.35 16.57
C MET A 83 -1.62 0.51 16.07
N VAL A 84 -2.28 -0.59 15.75
CA VAL A 84 -3.66 -0.56 15.27
C VAL A 84 -4.57 -0.12 16.42
N GLN A 85 -5.11 1.08 16.32
CA GLN A 85 -5.98 1.67 17.34
C GLN A 85 -7.45 1.31 17.09
N ARG A 86 -7.88 1.35 15.83
CA ARG A 86 -9.29 1.18 15.46
C ARG A 86 -9.44 0.37 14.20
N ILE A 87 -10.49 -0.44 14.16
CA ILE A 87 -10.91 -1.20 12.99
C ILE A 87 -12.39 -0.89 12.78
N ALA A 88 -12.75 -0.29 11.65
CA ALA A 88 -14.17 -0.01 11.39
C ALA A 88 -14.92 -1.28 10.97
N HIS A 89 -14.29 -2.12 10.15
CA HIS A 89 -14.92 -3.33 9.63
C HIS A 89 -13.98 -4.54 9.77
N ALA A 90 -14.41 -5.54 10.54
CA ALA A 90 -13.67 -6.81 10.65
C ALA A 90 -14.53 -7.94 10.07
N THR A 91 -14.09 -8.53 8.96
CA THR A 91 -14.72 -9.70 8.37
C THR A 91 -13.86 -10.92 8.64
N LYS A 92 -14.36 -11.81 9.48
CA LYS A 92 -13.74 -13.13 9.64
C LYS A 92 -14.13 -13.97 8.42
N VAL A 93 -13.17 -14.32 7.58
CA VAL A 93 -13.43 -15.26 6.47
C VAL A 93 -13.61 -16.64 7.09
N ASP A 94 -14.74 -17.29 6.74
CA ASP A 94 -15.22 -18.53 7.34
C ASP A 94 -14.40 -19.78 6.93
N LYS A 95 -14.59 -20.89 7.66
CA LYS A 95 -13.80 -22.13 7.76
C LYS A 95 -13.52 -22.90 6.45
N GLY A 96 -14.05 -22.47 5.32
CA GLY A 96 -13.87 -23.14 4.01
C GLY A 96 -12.59 -22.77 3.26
N ALA A 97 -11.93 -21.66 3.63
CA ALA A 97 -10.70 -21.19 3.00
C ALA A 97 -9.71 -20.68 4.05
N PRO A 98 -9.07 -21.57 4.84
CA PRO A 98 -8.17 -21.19 5.93
C PRO A 98 -6.98 -20.33 5.47
N HIS A 99 -6.65 -20.36 4.18
CA HIS A 99 -5.55 -19.61 3.58
C HIS A 99 -5.84 -18.11 3.39
N LYS A 100 -7.09 -17.66 3.54
CA LYS A 100 -7.48 -16.24 3.37
C LYS A 100 -7.49 -15.44 4.67
N GLY A 101 -7.43 -16.13 5.82
CA GLY A 101 -7.34 -15.52 7.15
C GLY A 101 -8.45 -14.51 7.47
N ARG A 102 -8.22 -13.71 8.51
CA ARG A 102 -9.07 -12.56 8.84
C ARG A 102 -8.81 -11.41 7.84
N VAL A 103 -9.89 -10.72 7.45
CA VAL A 103 -9.82 -9.50 6.64
C VAL A 103 -10.35 -8.34 7.46
N LEU A 104 -9.60 -7.25 7.54
CA LEU A 104 -9.99 -6.01 8.18
C LEU A 104 -10.11 -4.92 7.11
N ARG A 105 -11.04 -4.01 7.30
CA ARG A 105 -11.31 -2.89 6.40
C ARG A 105 -11.44 -1.62 7.22
N ASP A 106 -11.01 -0.51 6.63
CA ASP A 106 -10.99 0.80 7.29
C ASP A 106 -10.28 0.72 8.66
N VAL A 107 -9.02 0.29 8.62
CA VAL A 107 -8.19 0.13 9.82
C VAL A 107 -7.38 1.40 10.03
N VAL A 108 -7.43 1.95 11.24
CA VAL A 108 -6.64 3.11 11.63
C VAL A 108 -5.57 2.64 12.61
N ALA A 109 -4.32 2.85 12.23
CA ALA A 109 -3.16 2.61 13.07
C ALA A 109 -2.47 3.93 13.41
N GLU A 110 -2.08 4.11 14.65
CA GLU A 110 -1.28 5.24 15.09
C GLU A 110 0.20 4.97 14.83
N ILE A 111 0.93 5.98 14.37
CA ILE A 111 2.38 5.92 14.18
C ILE A 111 3.03 6.20 15.52
N LEU A 112 3.55 5.16 16.15
CA LEU A 112 4.32 5.24 17.40
C LEU A 112 5.73 5.79 17.15
N GLY A 113 6.31 5.48 15.99
CA GLY A 113 7.68 5.89 15.70
C GLY A 113 8.14 5.56 14.28
N TYR A 114 9.44 5.76 14.07
CA TYR A 114 10.13 5.42 12.84
C TYR A 114 11.19 4.39 13.18
N ARG A 115 11.29 3.36 12.35
CA ARG A 115 12.43 2.44 12.41
C ARG A 115 13.60 3.14 11.73
N GLU A 116 14.66 3.38 12.48
CA GLU A 116 15.97 3.68 11.90
C GLU A 116 16.44 2.36 11.26
N GLN A 117 16.34 2.25 9.94
CA GLN A 117 16.96 1.16 9.18
C GLN A 117 18.41 1.53 8.85
#